data_AF-A0A6J6GVP3-F1
#
_entry.id   AF-A0A6J6GVP3-F1
#
_cell.length_a   1.000
_cell.length_b   1.000
_cell.length_c   1.000
_cell.angle_alpha   90.00
_cell.angle_beta   90.00
_cell.angle_gamma   90.00
#
_symmetry.space_group_name_H-M   'P 1'
#
loop_
_entity.id
_entity.type
_entity.pdbx_description
1 polymer ?
#
loop_
_entity_poly.entity_id
_entity_poly.type
_entity_poly.pdbx_seq_one_letter_code
_entity_poly.pdbx_strand_id
1 'polypeptide(L)'
;MIGHLFGDVWTGEALDVPTRRLLVMGVLAAQHEFDTLGIQFSNALRTGELSAEQVREVVVQLIPYVGYPSSGSLFRVSETAISNFEATK
;
A
#
# COMPACT_ATOMS: atom_id res chain seq x y z
N MET A 1 17.91 7.31 12.85
CA MET A 1 16.49 6.98 12.58
C MET A 1 16.33 6.19 11.28
N ILE A 2 16.72 6.73 10.11
CA ILE A 2 16.64 6.02 8.81
C ILE A 2 17.41 4.69 8.81
N GLY A 3 18.61 4.66 9.39
CA GLY A 3 19.42 3.42 9.48
C GLY A 3 18.78 2.31 10.32
N HIS A 4 18.03 2.66 11.38
CA HIS A 4 17.29 1.68 12.19
C HIS A 4 16.06 1.14 11.44
N LEU A 5 15.34 2.02 10.73
CA LEU A 5 14.17 1.63 9.95
C LEU A 5 14.52 0.61 8.87
N PHE A 6 15.53 0.91 8.04
CA PHE A 6 15.91 0.01 6.95
C PHE A 6 16.88 -1.10 7.36
N GLY A 7 17.61 -0.92 8.48
CA GLY A 7 18.60 -1.89 8.96
C GLY A 7 18.07 -2.93 9.93
N ASP A 8 17.01 -2.61 10.70
CA ASP A 8 16.46 -3.51 11.72
C ASP A 8 14.96 -3.81 11.50
N VAL A 9 14.14 -2.79 11.19
CA VAL A 9 12.67 -2.96 11.13
C VAL A 9 12.22 -3.70 9.85
N TRP A 10 12.77 -3.32 8.70
CA TRP A 10 12.41 -3.92 7.41
C TRP A 10 13.21 -5.20 7.07
N THR A 11 14.30 -5.45 7.77
CA THR A 11 15.20 -6.61 7.58
C THR A 11 14.93 -7.76 8.54
N GLY A 12 14.08 -7.57 9.56
CA GLY A 12 13.70 -8.65 10.47
C GLY A 12 13.10 -9.85 9.72
N GLU A 13 13.32 -11.05 10.21
CA GLU A 13 12.91 -12.28 9.50
C GLU A 13 11.53 -12.81 9.92
N ALA A 14 10.94 -12.28 10.99
CA ALA A 14 9.70 -12.82 11.58
C ALA A 14 8.42 -12.55 10.75
N LEU A 15 8.44 -11.51 9.92
CA LEU A 15 7.40 -11.25 8.92
C LEU A 15 8.08 -11.20 7.55
N ASP A 16 7.32 -11.32 6.47
CA ASP A 16 7.80 -11.05 5.12
C ASP A 16 7.57 -9.58 4.72
N VAL A 17 8.17 -9.15 3.61
CA VAL A 17 8.06 -7.76 3.14
C VAL A 17 6.62 -7.40 2.76
N PRO A 18 5.86 -8.25 2.02
CA PRO A 18 4.45 -7.96 1.70
C PRO A 18 3.58 -7.78 2.94
N THR A 19 3.74 -8.60 3.98
CA THR A 19 2.96 -8.45 5.23
C THR A 19 3.26 -7.12 5.92
N ARG A 20 4.53 -6.71 5.99
CA ARG A 20 4.90 -5.38 6.53
C ARG A 20 4.33 -4.24 5.71
N ARG A 21 4.33 -4.38 4.38
CA ARG A 21 3.75 -3.39 3.47
C ARG A 21 2.26 -3.21 3.76
N LEU A 22 1.51 -4.30 3.93
CA LEU A 22 0.09 -4.25 4.27
C LEU A 22 -0.17 -3.54 5.60
N LEU A 23 0.67 -3.76 6.62
CA LEU A 23 0.58 -3.02 7.89
C LEU A 23 0.76 -1.51 7.69
N VAL A 24 1.79 -1.11 6.95
CA VAL A 24 2.04 0.31 6.65
C VAL A 24 0.89 0.92 5.87
N MET A 25 0.37 0.21 4.86
CA MET A 25 -0.79 0.65 4.07
C MET A 25 -2.03 0.84 4.94
N GLY A 26 -2.29 -0.08 5.87
CA GLY A 26 -3.40 0.03 6.82
C GLY A 26 -3.28 1.25 7.73
N VAL A 27 -2.08 1.54 8.25
CA VAL A 27 -1.82 2.73 9.07
C VAL A 27 -2.06 4.01 8.27
N LEU A 28 -1.55 4.09 7.04
CA LEU A 28 -1.75 5.27 6.17
C LEU A 28 -3.23 5.48 5.83
N ALA A 29 -3.95 4.39 5.52
CA ALA A 29 -5.37 4.46 5.24
C ALA A 29 -6.18 4.95 6.45
N ALA A 30 -5.87 4.46 7.66
CA ALA A 30 -6.53 4.87 8.89
C ALA A 30 -6.23 6.34 9.26
N GLN A 31 -5.09 6.87 8.84
CA GLN A 31 -4.70 8.27 9.03
C GLN A 31 -5.19 9.20 7.90
N HIS A 32 -5.88 8.66 6.89
CA HIS A 32 -6.30 9.38 5.69
C HIS A 32 -5.13 9.99 4.89
N GLU A 33 -3.92 9.40 5.01
CA GLU A 33 -2.70 9.79 4.30
C GLU A 33 -2.65 9.15 2.90
N PHE A 34 -3.67 9.46 2.07
CA PHE A 34 -3.93 8.75 0.81
C PHE A 34 -2.85 8.96 -0.26
N ASP A 35 -2.22 10.13 -0.31
CA ASP A 35 -1.15 10.39 -1.29
C ASP A 35 0.08 9.53 -0.99
N THR A 36 0.43 9.40 0.30
CA THR A 36 1.50 8.50 0.76
C THR A 36 1.12 7.03 0.54
N LEU A 37 -0.15 6.66 0.75
CA LEU A 37 -0.66 5.31 0.45
C LEU A 37 -0.52 4.97 -1.04
N GLY A 38 -0.80 5.92 -1.94
CA GLY A 38 -0.58 5.75 -3.39
C GLY A 38 0.88 5.39 -3.72
N ILE A 39 1.85 6.04 -3.06
CA ILE A 39 3.28 5.72 -3.21
C ILE A 39 3.56 4.27 -2.77
N GLN A 40 2.92 3.79 -1.69
CA GLN A 40 3.07 2.40 -1.24
C GLN A 40 2.49 1.42 -2.27
N PHE A 41 1.34 1.71 -2.88
CA PHE A 41 0.78 0.87 -3.94
C PHE A 41 1.71 0.79 -5.15
N SER A 42 2.23 1.93 -5.63
CA SER A 42 3.19 1.96 -6.75
C SER A 42 4.46 1.17 -6.44
N ASN A 43 4.98 1.28 -5.22
CA ASN A 43 6.17 0.53 -4.80
C ASN A 43 5.88 -0.97 -4.78
N ALA A 44 4.79 -1.39 -4.15
CA ALA A 44 4.42 -2.81 -4.03
C ALA A 44 4.22 -3.49 -5.39
N LEU A 45 3.64 -2.77 -6.36
CA LEU A 45 3.51 -3.25 -7.74
C LEU A 45 4.88 -3.40 -8.42
N ARG A 46 5.73 -2.37 -8.32
CA ARG A 46 7.05 -2.36 -8.97
C ARG A 46 7.99 -3.42 -8.40
N THR A 47 7.93 -3.70 -7.11
CA THR A 47 8.74 -4.73 -6.45
C THR A 47 8.15 -6.13 -6.57
N GLY A 48 6.94 -6.26 -7.12
CA GLY A 48 6.23 -7.54 -7.22
C GLY A 48 5.73 -8.07 -5.87
N GLU A 49 5.69 -7.24 -4.83
CA GLU A 49 5.13 -7.58 -3.53
C GLU A 49 3.61 -7.85 -3.63
N LEU A 50 2.92 -7.12 -4.51
CA LEU A 50 1.48 -7.28 -4.78
C LEU A 50 1.20 -7.19 -6.28
N SER A 51 0.20 -7.95 -6.74
CA SER A 51 -0.40 -7.78 -8.06
C SER A 51 -1.42 -6.63 -8.08
N ALA A 52 -1.80 -6.17 -9.27
CA ALA A 52 -2.88 -5.18 -9.42
C ALA A 52 -4.21 -5.66 -8.83
N GLU A 53 -4.51 -6.95 -8.96
CA GLU A 53 -5.68 -7.58 -8.34
C GLU A 53 -5.60 -7.54 -6.81
N GLN A 54 -4.45 -7.88 -6.23
CA GLN A 54 -4.24 -7.80 -4.79
C GLN A 54 -4.31 -6.37 -4.26
N VAL A 55 -3.84 -5.36 -5.00
CA VAL A 55 -4.00 -3.95 -4.62
C VAL A 55 -5.48 -3.55 -4.55
N ARG A 56 -6.30 -3.99 -5.51
CA ARG A 56 -7.75 -3.75 -5.47
C ARG A 56 -8.40 -4.44 -4.27
N GLU A 57 -7.99 -5.68 -3.96
CA GLU A 57 -8.49 -6.40 -2.80
C GLU A 57 -8.13 -5.71 -1.48
N VAL A 58 -6.92 -5.12 -1.37
CA VAL A 58 -6.55 -4.30 -0.22
C VAL A 58 -7.50 -3.12 -0.05
N VAL A 59 -7.88 -2.44 -1.14
CA VAL A 59 -8.86 -1.35 -1.07
C VAL A 59 -10.23 -1.84 -0.59
N VAL A 60 -10.72 -2.97 -1.12
CA VAL A 60 -11.97 -3.60 -0.68
C VAL A 60 -11.93 -3.88 0.83
N GLN A 61 -10.82 -4.45 1.30
CA GLN A 61 -10.62 -4.79 2.71
C GLN A 61 -10.55 -3.55 3.61
N LEU A 62 -9.98 -2.43 3.15
CA LEU A 62 -9.80 -1.22 3.97
C LEU A 62 -11.11 -0.44 4.18
N ILE A 63 -11.98 -0.36 3.17
CA ILE A 63 -13.18 0.49 3.19
C ILE A 63 -14.05 0.31 4.44
N PRO A 64 -14.37 -0.91 4.91
CA PRO A 64 -15.19 -1.09 6.11
C PRO A 64 -14.53 -0.55 7.40
N TYR A 65 -13.21 -0.49 7.46
CA TYR A 65 -12.45 -0.12 8.66
C TYR A 65 -12.06 1.36 8.70
N VAL A 66 -11.91 1.99 7.54
CA VAL A 66 -11.56 3.42 7.43
C VAL A 66 -12.74 4.30 6.97
N GLY A 67 -13.92 3.69 6.83
CA GLY A 67 -15.18 4.33 6.50
C GLY A 67 -15.45 4.49 5.02
N TYR A 68 -16.71 4.29 4.63
CA TYR A 68 -17.19 4.47 3.26
C TYR A 68 -16.90 5.84 2.62
N PRO A 69 -16.88 6.98 3.34
CA PRO A 69 -16.49 8.28 2.76
C PRO A 69 -15.08 8.28 2.15
N SER A 70 -14.18 7.41 2.63
CA SER A 70 -12.81 7.27 2.12
C SER A 70 -12.72 6.47 0.82
N SER A 71 -13.79 5.78 0.41
CA SER A 71 -13.79 4.87 -0.75
C SER A 71 -13.32 5.54 -2.04
N GLY A 72 -13.80 6.76 -2.33
CA GLY A 72 -13.41 7.50 -3.52
C GLY A 72 -11.92 7.83 -3.55
N SER A 73 -11.35 8.25 -2.42
CA SER A 73 -9.91 8.53 -2.31
C SER A 73 -9.08 7.25 -2.45
N LEU A 74 -9.47 6.17 -1.77
CA LEU A 74 -8.79 4.87 -1.85
C LEU A 74 -8.79 4.32 -3.28
N PHE A 75 -9.94 4.33 -3.94
CA PHE A 75 -10.09 3.88 -5.32
C PHE A 75 -9.24 4.74 -6.28
N ARG A 76 -9.28 6.07 -6.12
CA ARG A 76 -8.48 6.98 -6.94
C ARG A 76 -6.99 6.67 -6.84
N VAL A 77 -6.45 6.56 -5.63
CA VAL A 77 -5.00 6.36 -5.45
C VAL A 77 -4.54 4.96 -5.87
N SER A 78 -5.35 3.92 -5.67
CA SER A 78 -5.03 2.57 -6.13
C SER A 78 -5.04 2.45 -7.64
N GLU A 79 -6.08 2.94 -8.31
CA GLU A 79 -6.19 2.85 -9.77
C GLU A 79 -5.16 3.75 -10.48
N THR A 80 -4.83 4.91 -9.90
CA THR A 80 -3.73 5.73 -10.41
C THR A 80 -2.40 4.97 -10.37
N ALA A 81 -2.11 4.28 -9.27
CA ALA A 81 -0.90 3.48 -9.13
C ALA A 81 -0.85 2.31 -10.11
N ILE A 82 -1.97 1.60 -10.29
CA ILE A 82 -2.09 0.48 -11.23
C ILE A 82 -1.91 0.96 -12.67
N SER A 83 -2.63 2.01 -13.08
CA SER A 83 -2.57 2.55 -14.43
C SER A 83 -1.14 3.01 -14.80
N ASN A 84 -0.46 3.68 -13.88
CA ASN A 84 0.93 4.10 -14.09
C ASN A 84 1.87 2.90 -14.22
N PHE A 85 1.70 1.86 -13.39
CA PHE A 85 2.51 0.65 -13.47
C PHE A 85 2.31 -0.08 -14.80
N GLU A 86 1.06 -0.24 -15.24
CA GLU A 86 0.71 -0.88 -16.52
C GLU A 86 1.24 -0.11 -17.73
N ALA A 87 1.25 1.23 -17.69
CA ALA A 87 1.79 2.07 -18.75
C ALA A 87 3.33 1.99 -18.89
N THR A 88 4.03 1.56 -17.83
CA THR A 88 5.50 1.42 -17.81
C THR A 88 5.98 -0.01 -18.11
N LYS A 89 5.06 -0.96 -18.25
CA LYS A 89 5.35 -2.36 -18.55
C LYS A 89 5.51 -2.58 -20.05
#